data_AF-H8FVQ6-F1
#
_entry.id   AF-H8FVQ6-F1
#
_cell.length_a   1.000
_cell.length_b   1.000
_cell.length_c   1.000
_cell.angle_alpha   90.00
_cell.angle_beta   90.00
_cell.angle_gamma   90.00
#
_symmetry.space_group_name_H-M   'P 1'
#
loop_
_entity.id
_entity.type
_entity.pdbx_description
1 polymer ?
#
loop_
_entity_poly.entity_id
_entity_poly.type
_entity_poly.pdbx_seq_one_letter_code
_entity_poly.pdbx_strand_id
1 'polypeptide(L)'
;MRDEARAEAEILLTRLAAEIEALSGDIPALYVREGDPRDEVIRLIADEPSISQLVLAADPGPGGPGPLVTALTGRYVGRLRVPVTIIPGSLTYPQIDQIT
;
A
#
# COMPACT_ATOMS: atom_id res chain seq x y z
N MET A 1 -13.87 19.48 -5.25
CA MET A 1 -13.83 18.01 -5.40
C MET A 1 -12.43 17.46 -5.65
N ARG A 2 -11.70 17.83 -6.72
CA ARG A 2 -10.32 17.33 -6.93
C ARG A 2 -9.35 17.80 -5.83
N ASP A 3 -9.36 19.10 -5.53
CA ASP A 3 -8.50 19.67 -4.48
C ASP A 3 -8.88 19.17 -3.08
N GLU A 4 -10.17 18.88 -2.86
CA GLU A 4 -10.67 18.29 -1.61
C GLU A 4 -10.19 16.84 -1.43
N ALA A 5 -10.33 15.99 -2.47
CA ALA A 5 -9.86 14.61 -2.42
C ALA A 5 -8.34 14.52 -2.22
N ARG A 6 -7.60 15.46 -2.83
CA ARG A 6 -6.16 15.56 -2.62
C ARG A 6 -5.82 15.99 -1.20
N ALA A 7 -6.48 17.00 -0.67
CA ALA A 7 -6.27 17.46 0.71
C ALA A 7 -6.59 16.35 1.73
N GLU A 8 -7.66 15.59 1.51
CA GLU A 8 -8.02 14.44 2.35
C GLU A 8 -6.94 13.35 2.33
N ALA A 9 -6.40 13.03 1.14
CA ALA A 9 -5.30 12.07 1.01
C ALA A 9 -4.03 12.56 1.72
N GLU A 10 -3.69 13.83 1.59
CA GLU A 10 -2.53 14.44 2.24
C GLU A 10 -2.68 14.43 3.78
N ILE A 11 -3.87 14.74 4.30
CA ILE A 11 -4.16 14.66 5.74
C ILE A 11 -4.01 13.21 6.25
N LEU A 12 -4.59 12.24 5.53
CA LEU A 12 -4.51 10.84 5.90
C LEU A 12 -3.07 10.35 5.92
N LEU A 13 -2.29 10.64 4.86
CA LEU A 13 -0.90 10.24 4.76
C LEU A 13 -0.03 10.90 5.83
N THR A 14 -0.27 12.18 6.15
CA THR A 14 0.45 12.88 7.22
C THR A 14 0.23 12.20 8.57
N ARG A 15 -1.01 11.80 8.88
CA ARG A 15 -1.32 11.06 10.11
C ARG A 15 -0.58 9.72 10.15
N LEU A 16 -0.65 8.94 9.07
CA LEU A 16 0.00 7.63 8.98
C LEU A 16 1.53 7.76 9.04
N ALA A 17 2.10 8.82 8.46
CA ALA A 17 3.53 9.08 8.54
C ALA A 17 3.99 9.29 9.98
N ALA A 18 3.24 10.06 10.76
CA ALA A 18 3.54 10.28 12.18
C ALA A 18 3.44 8.97 12.99
N GLU A 19 2.48 8.09 12.66
CA GLU A 19 2.39 6.76 13.29
C GLU A 19 3.60 5.88 12.94
N ILE A 20 4.05 5.88 11.68
CA ILE A 20 5.22 5.12 11.23
C ILE A 20 6.51 5.65 11.88
N GLU A 21 6.68 6.97 11.94
CA GLU A 21 7.84 7.61 12.58
C GLU A 21 7.90 7.26 14.06
N ALA A 22 6.76 7.28 14.76
CA ALA A 22 6.68 6.89 16.16
C ALA A 22 7.01 5.40 16.40
N LEU A 23 6.69 4.52 15.45
CA LEU A 23 6.91 3.07 15.55
C LEU A 23 8.33 2.65 15.14
N SER A 24 8.86 3.24 14.06
CA SER A 24 10.13 2.82 13.45
C SER A 24 11.31 3.74 13.76
N GLY A 25 11.04 5.00 14.12
CA GLY A 25 12.06 6.05 14.21
C GLY A 25 12.48 6.65 12.86
N ASP A 26 11.96 6.13 11.75
CA ASP A 26 12.29 6.57 10.40
C ASP A 26 11.16 7.41 9.80
N ILE A 27 11.52 8.42 9.01
CA ILE A 27 10.56 9.28 8.29
C ILE A 27 10.20 8.59 6.96
N PRO A 28 8.93 8.21 6.75
CA PRO A 28 8.53 7.55 5.50
C PRO A 28 8.45 8.55 4.34
N ALA A 29 8.81 8.08 3.14
CA ALA A 29 8.53 8.80 1.91
C ALA A 29 7.04 8.71 1.54
N LEU A 30 6.42 9.85 1.22
CA LEU A 30 5.00 9.92 0.86
C LEU A 30 4.85 10.21 -0.64
N TYR A 31 4.01 9.41 -1.31
CA TYR A 31 3.70 9.57 -2.73
C TYR A 31 2.18 9.73 -2.91
N VAL A 32 1.77 10.87 -3.48
CA VAL A 32 0.38 11.10 -3.92
C VAL A 32 0.38 11.15 -5.44
N ARG A 33 -0.33 10.23 -6.08
CA ARG A 33 -0.44 10.11 -7.54
C ARG A 33 -1.89 10.12 -7.97
N GLU A 34 -2.13 10.66 -9.16
CA GLU A 34 -3.47 10.69 -9.77
C GLU A 34 -3.48 9.78 -11.01
N GLY A 35 -4.50 8.95 -11.13
CA GLY A 35 -4.65 8.00 -12.24
C GLY A 35 -5.38 6.72 -11.81
N ASP A 36 -5.27 5.68 -12.64
CA ASP A 36 -5.69 4.33 -12.25
C ASP A 36 -4.76 3.81 -11.14
N PRO A 37 -5.27 3.47 -9.94
CA PRO A 37 -4.43 3.09 -8.80
C PRO A 37 -3.47 1.93 -9.08
N ARG A 38 -3.90 0.94 -9.88
CA ARG A 38 -3.04 -0.21 -10.23
C ARG A 38 -1.88 0.27 -11.10
N ASP A 39 -2.17 1.08 -12.12
CA ASP A 39 -1.15 1.53 -13.06
C ASP A 39 -0.16 2.49 -12.38
N GLU A 40 -0.63 3.38 -11.50
CA GLU A 40 0.23 4.28 -10.73
C GLU A 40 1.11 3.55 -9.70
N VAL A 41 0.62 2.47 -9.06
CA VAL A 41 1.44 1.63 -8.17
C VAL A 41 2.54 0.90 -8.94
N ILE A 42 2.20 0.26 -10.07
CA ILE A 42 3.19 -0.42 -10.92
C ILE A 42 4.24 0.57 -11.41
N ARG A 43 3.81 1.76 -11.84
CA ARG A 43 4.72 2.81 -12.30
C ARG A 43 5.62 3.29 -11.17
N LEU A 44 5.11 3.43 -9.94
CA LEU A 44 5.92 3.90 -8.79
C LEU A 44 7.04 2.90 -8.47
N ILE A 45 6.71 1.61 -8.46
CA ILE A 45 7.69 0.53 -8.23
C ILE A 45 8.77 0.51 -9.34
N ALA A 46 8.42 0.90 -10.56
CA ALA A 46 9.36 1.03 -11.66
C ALA A 46 10.22 2.31 -11.56
N ASP A 47 9.60 3.45 -11.21
CA ASP A 47 10.24 4.76 -11.10
C ASP A 47 11.19 4.84 -9.89
N GLU A 48 10.93 4.05 -8.83
CA GLU A 48 11.70 4.05 -7.58
C GLU A 48 12.43 2.69 -7.38
N PRO A 49 13.71 2.59 -7.79
CA PRO A 49 14.49 1.36 -7.67
C PRO A 49 14.69 0.89 -6.23
N SER A 50 14.63 1.80 -5.25
CA SER A 50 14.80 1.47 -3.83
C SER A 50 13.64 0.66 -3.25
N ILE A 51 12.46 0.68 -3.89
CA ILE A 51 11.34 -0.18 -3.48
C ILE A 51 11.72 -1.64 -3.79
N SER A 52 11.71 -2.46 -2.74
CA SER A 52 12.09 -3.87 -2.78
C SER A 52 10.93 -4.84 -2.49
N GLN A 53 9.81 -4.34 -1.97
CA GLN A 53 8.62 -5.15 -1.63
C GLN A 53 7.36 -4.30 -1.72
N LEU A 54 6.26 -4.91 -2.16
CA LEU A 54 4.92 -4.33 -2.09
C LEU A 54 4.10 -5.06 -1.03
N VAL A 55 3.61 -4.34 -0.03
CA VAL A 55 2.73 -4.89 1.02
C VAL A 55 1.31 -4.37 0.80
N LEU A 56 0.32 -5.26 0.74
CA LEU A 56 -1.09 -4.90 0.57
C LEU A 56 -1.95 -5.55 1.66
N ALA A 57 -2.81 -4.76 2.29
CA ALA A 57 -3.85 -5.29 3.15
C ALA A 57 -4.99 -5.87 2.31
N ALA A 58 -5.51 -7.04 2.72
CA ALA A 58 -6.63 -7.71 2.06
C ALA A 58 -7.85 -7.80 2.99
N ASP A 59 -9.01 -7.40 2.48
CA ASP A 59 -10.28 -7.60 3.18
C ASP A 59 -10.61 -9.12 3.25
N PRO A 60 -10.85 -9.68 4.45
CA PRO A 60 -11.27 -11.07 4.61
C PRO A 60 -12.76 -11.32 4.31
N GLY A 61 -13.53 -10.27 4.03
CA GLY A 61 -14.97 -10.32 3.80
C GLY A 61 -15.40 -10.95 2.46
N PRO A 62 -16.72 -11.12 2.25
CA PRO A 62 -17.26 -11.78 1.06
C PRO A 62 -17.07 -10.97 -0.24
N GLY A 63 -16.67 -9.70 -0.14
CA GLY A 63 -16.33 -8.85 -1.28
C GLY A 63 -14.98 -9.20 -1.94
N GLY A 64 -14.23 -10.15 -1.37
CA GLY A 64 -12.90 -10.51 -1.81
C GLY A 64 -11.83 -9.53 -1.29
N PRO A 65 -10.54 -9.77 -1.60
CA PRO A 65 -9.42 -9.10 -0.94
C PRO A 65 -9.25 -7.62 -1.33
N GLY A 66 -10.19 -7.04 -2.07
CA GLY A 66 -10.15 -5.67 -2.58
C GLY A 66 -9.61 -5.56 -4.01
N PRO A 67 -9.87 -4.43 -4.69
CA PRO A 67 -9.60 -4.25 -6.11
C PRO A 67 -8.10 -4.26 -6.45
N LEU A 68 -7.26 -3.64 -5.61
CA LEU A 68 -5.82 -3.61 -5.82
C LEU A 68 -5.17 -4.99 -5.63
N VAL A 69 -5.52 -5.70 -4.55
CA VAL A 69 -5.01 -7.06 -4.30
C VAL A 69 -5.42 -7.98 -5.45
N THR A 70 -6.69 -7.95 -5.86
CA THR A 70 -7.20 -8.79 -6.95
C THR A 70 -6.48 -8.50 -8.27
N ALA A 71 -6.24 -7.23 -8.60
CA ALA A 71 -5.55 -6.87 -9.83
C ALA A 71 -4.07 -7.29 -9.81
N LEU A 72 -3.37 -6.99 -8.73
CA LEU A 72 -1.91 -7.12 -8.62
C LEU A 72 -1.44 -8.54 -8.29
N THR A 73 -2.30 -9.39 -7.73
CA THR A 73 -2.01 -10.83 -7.56
C THR A 73 -2.54 -11.69 -8.71
N GLY A 74 -3.47 -11.16 -9.51
CA GLY A 74 -4.00 -11.81 -10.70
C GLY A 74 -3.26 -11.41 -11.98
N ARG A 75 -3.98 -10.73 -12.89
CA ARG A 75 -3.52 -10.43 -14.25
C ARG A 75 -2.18 -9.67 -14.31
N TYR A 76 -1.89 -8.84 -13.31
CA TYR A 76 -0.78 -7.89 -13.37
C TYR A 76 0.44 -8.29 -12.54
N VAL A 77 0.41 -9.45 -11.86
CA VAL A 77 1.51 -9.91 -11.00
C VAL A 77 2.85 -9.98 -11.74
N GLY A 78 2.84 -10.42 -13.00
CA GLY A 78 4.03 -10.50 -13.83
C GLY A 78 4.64 -9.16 -14.26
N ARG A 79 3.97 -8.03 -13.98
CA ARG A 79 4.51 -6.68 -14.24
C ARG A 79 5.24 -6.08 -13.05
N LEU A 80 5.15 -6.70 -11.87
CA LEU A 80 5.79 -6.19 -10.67
C LEU A 80 7.25 -6.63 -10.63
N ARG A 81 8.15 -5.67 -10.40
CA ARG A 81 9.60 -5.90 -10.22
C ARG A 81 9.92 -6.51 -8.84
N VAL A 82 8.99 -6.41 -7.89
CA VAL A 82 9.19 -6.73 -6.48
C VAL A 82 8.20 -7.81 -6.02
N PRO A 83 8.54 -8.61 -5.00
CA PRO A 83 7.59 -9.51 -4.36
C PRO A 83 6.40 -8.73 -3.78
N VAL A 84 5.25 -9.41 -3.74
CA VAL A 84 4.02 -8.92 -3.13
C VAL A 84 3.71 -9.73 -1.89
N THR A 85 3.52 -9.05 -0.77
CA THR A 85 3.09 -9.64 0.50
C THR A 85 1.66 -9.19 0.79
N ILE A 86 0.75 -10.15 0.97
CA ILE A 86 -0.65 -9.88 1.29
C ILE A 86 -0.87 -10.11 2.79
N ILE A 87 -1.35 -9.08 3.48
CA ILE A 87 -1.67 -9.12 4.91
C ILE A 87 -3.18 -9.19 5.08
N PRO A 88 -3.74 -10.32 5.55
CA PRO A 88 -5.17 -10.41 5.84
C PRO A 88 -5.57 -9.39 6.92
N GLY A 89 -6.63 -8.63 6.69
CA GLY A 89 -7.18 -7.66 7.64
C GLY A 89 -7.74 -8.28 8.92
N SER A 90 -7.84 -9.61 8.99
CA SER A 90 -8.19 -10.36 10.20
C SER A 90 -7.02 -10.55 11.17
N LEU A 91 -5.79 -10.24 10.77
CA LEU A 91 -4.63 -10.36 11.65
C LEU A 91 -4.60 -9.25 12.70
N THR A 92 -4.31 -9.64 13.93
CA THR A 92 -4.08 -8.71 15.04
C THR A 92 -2.62 -8.25 15.05
N TYR A 93 -2.32 -7.08 15.65
CA TYR A 93 -0.95 -6.59 15.80
C TYR A 93 0.03 -7.64 16.37
N PRO A 94 -0.29 -8.37 17.47
CA PRO A 94 0.62 -9.40 17.98
C PRO A 94 0.86 -10.56 17.02
N GLN A 95 -0.09 -10.87 16.14
CA GLN A 95 0.11 -11.90 15.10
C GLN A 95 0.99 -11.37 13.96
N ILE A 96 0.90 -10.08 13.64
CA ILE A 96 1.77 -9.43 12.65
C ILE A 96 3.22 -9.41 13.17
N ASP A 97 3.43 -9.05 14.43
CA ASP A 97 4.75 -9.01 15.08
C ASP A 97 5.45 -10.38 15.11
N GLN A 98 4.72 -11.49 14.95
CA GLN A 98 5.30 -12.84 14.90
C GLN A 98 5.77 -13.25 13.50
N ILE A 99 5.41 -12.51 12.46
CA ILE A 99 5.68 -12.86 11.05
C ILE A 99 6.94 -12.14 10.53
N THR A 100 7.38 -11.07 11.19
CA THR A 100 8.49 -10.18 10.79
C THR A 100 9.60 -10.20 11.83
#